data_AF-A0A914DVK7-F1
#
_entry.id   AF-A0A914DVK7-F1
#
_cell.length_a   1.000
_cell.length_b   1.000
_cell.length_c   1.000
_cell.angle_alpha   90.00
_cell.angle_beta   90.00
_cell.angle_gamma   90.00
#
_symmetry.space_group_name_H-M   'P 1'
#
loop_
_entity.id
_entity.type
_entity.pdbx_description
1 polymer ?
#
loop_
_entity_poly.entity_id
_entity_poly.type
_entity_poly.pdbx_seq_one_letter_code
_entity_poly.pdbx_strand_id
1 'polypeptide(L)'
;MPENFFYQRSNQFYVWFRLNELVEFQGKALVMVVILLYHKNNPSDNLALEKLAQLEDNVILIGFGHYINTWLANCNEMFNLFARGYADDIHNEVTKYHSPMSLNCLLFLYKTALNNKHFVVALTSPPKSEDDENPEANTKHTTFTSFLTYCSFVLASFETDLAKNRAKLCLLVLWSIVEEPYAQNVMNDVNMSTSVHLYKAPMLHRPASYGPNGPPTLIAESLFELLTEFNQAHLMLQFPFEHYHLSLSIIHRMLIYQKKYRIRMKKWRPLFNGLVSLLNYLAHHQTKLDAVKSLQLTYRVLIVVNFFITYGDTFLPDATAYDFLYYEISRQDNVFQRLNNIVETRLDSVNKLHDDKPMGMFGD
;
A
#
# COMPACT_ATOMS: atom_id res chain seq x y z
N MET A 1 19.03 37.25 0.76
CA MET A 1 18.73 35.98 0.06
C MET A 1 18.46 34.96 1.13
N PRO A 2 17.36 34.18 1.10
CA PRO A 2 17.06 33.33 2.24
C PRO A 2 18.14 32.27 2.45
N GLU A 3 18.28 31.92 3.71
CA GLU A 3 19.32 31.07 4.27
C GLU A 3 19.06 29.60 3.85
N ASN A 4 20.08 28.90 3.37
CA ASN A 4 20.06 27.50 2.91
C ASN A 4 19.07 27.18 1.78
N PHE A 5 19.57 27.11 0.54
CA PHE A 5 18.78 26.73 -0.63
C PHE A 5 19.08 25.31 -1.10
N PHE A 6 18.01 24.57 -1.37
CA PHE A 6 18.00 23.36 -2.20
C PHE A 6 17.51 23.76 -3.59
N TYR A 7 18.31 23.50 -4.62
CA TYR A 7 17.90 23.75 -6.00
C TYR A 7 18.32 22.60 -6.92
N GLN A 8 17.43 22.23 -7.85
CA GLN A 8 17.65 21.16 -8.82
C GLN A 8 17.84 21.75 -10.22
N ARG A 9 18.92 21.36 -10.89
CA ARG A 9 19.14 21.66 -12.32
C ARG A 9 19.63 20.39 -13.01
N SER A 10 18.99 20.01 -14.11
CA SER A 10 19.48 18.95 -15.01
C SER A 10 19.91 17.66 -14.30
N ASN A 11 19.03 17.04 -13.51
CA ASN A 11 19.27 15.81 -12.72
C ASN A 11 20.33 15.90 -11.61
N GLN A 12 20.75 17.09 -11.21
CA GLN A 12 21.71 17.30 -10.13
C GLN A 12 21.09 18.13 -9.01
N PHE A 13 21.41 17.75 -7.76
CA PHE A 13 21.04 18.50 -6.57
C PHE A 13 22.21 19.34 -6.11
N TYR A 14 21.92 20.60 -5.79
CA TYR A 14 22.84 21.52 -5.17
C TYR A 14 22.29 21.92 -3.81
N VAL A 15 23.13 21.78 -2.79
CA VAL A 15 22.87 22.29 -1.44
C VAL A 15 23.85 23.42 -1.20
N TRP A 16 23.33 24.63 -0.98
CA TRP A 16 24.16 25.80 -0.73
C TRP A 16 24.28 26.04 0.77
N PHE A 17 25.48 25.84 1.32
CA PHE A 17 25.77 26.00 2.76
C PHE A 17 26.29 27.41 3.07
N ARG A 18 26.20 27.78 4.36
CA ARG A 18 26.73 29.03 4.97
C ARG A 18 28.25 29.27 4.77
N LEU A 19 28.95 28.40 4.05
CA LEU A 19 30.40 28.41 3.81
C LEU A 19 30.80 28.70 2.34
N ASN A 20 29.89 29.21 1.49
CA ASN A 20 30.16 29.56 0.07
C ASN A 20 30.58 28.39 -0.86
N GLU A 21 30.46 27.14 -0.42
CA GLU A 21 30.76 25.97 -1.27
C GLU A 21 29.48 25.37 -1.85
N LEU A 22 29.45 25.25 -3.19
CA LEU A 22 28.42 24.56 -3.95
C LEU A 22 28.82 23.09 -4.07
N VAL A 23 28.06 22.18 -3.45
CA VAL A 23 28.33 20.75 -3.56
C VAL A 23 27.36 20.12 -4.57
N GLU A 24 27.91 19.58 -5.65
CA GLU A 24 27.18 18.91 -6.74
C GLU A 24 26.95 17.43 -6.37
N PHE A 25 25.68 16.99 -6.31
CA PHE A 25 25.36 15.61 -5.98
C PHE A 25 24.72 14.87 -7.17
N GLN A 26 25.50 14.02 -7.83
CA GLN A 26 25.06 13.11 -8.88
C GLN A 26 24.56 11.79 -8.27
N GLY A 27 23.25 11.55 -8.21
CA GLY A 27 22.62 10.23 -7.91
C GLY A 27 22.91 9.58 -6.53
N LYS A 28 23.93 10.05 -5.81
CA LYS A 28 24.42 9.57 -4.51
C LYS A 28 23.81 10.32 -3.33
N ALA A 29 23.07 11.41 -3.59
CA ALA A 29 22.38 12.20 -2.58
C ALA A 29 21.38 11.34 -1.78
N LEU A 30 20.63 10.47 -2.47
CA LEU A 30 19.60 9.64 -1.83
C LEU A 30 20.21 8.62 -0.86
N VAL A 31 21.33 7.99 -1.23
CA VAL A 31 22.10 7.10 -0.35
C VAL A 31 22.67 7.87 0.83
N MET A 32 23.12 9.11 0.63
CA MET A 32 23.62 9.94 1.72
C MET A 32 22.49 10.35 2.67
N VAL A 33 21.31 10.73 2.19
CA VAL A 33 20.15 11.05 3.05
C VAL A 33 19.64 9.78 3.75
N VAL A 34 19.66 8.60 3.10
CA VAL A 34 19.41 7.30 3.76
C VAL A 34 20.37 7.08 4.92
N ILE A 35 21.67 7.30 4.70
CA ILE A 35 22.73 7.17 5.71
C ILE A 35 22.53 8.19 6.84
N LEU A 36 22.10 9.42 6.52
CA LEU A 36 21.84 10.48 7.50
C LEU A 36 20.62 10.19 8.38
N LEU A 37 19.49 9.73 7.81
CA LEU A 37 18.33 9.31 8.59
C LEU A 37 18.61 8.04 9.40
N TYR A 38 19.45 7.12 8.88
CA TYR A 38 19.87 5.93 9.60
C TYR A 38 20.76 6.26 10.80
N HIS A 39 21.73 7.17 10.64
CA HIS A 39 22.64 7.59 11.72
C HIS A 39 22.00 8.53 12.74
N LYS A 40 20.91 9.22 12.39
CA LYS A 40 20.10 9.96 13.38
C LYS A 40 19.51 9.04 14.45
N ASN A 41 19.13 7.82 14.08
CA ASN A 41 18.58 6.82 15.00
C ASN A 41 19.65 5.85 15.56
N ASN A 42 20.88 5.89 15.04
CA ASN A 42 22.03 5.10 15.47
C ASN A 42 23.29 5.97 15.43
N PRO A 43 23.66 6.64 16.53
CA PRO A 43 24.80 7.55 16.55
C PRO A 43 26.07 6.80 16.11
N SER A 44 26.80 7.41 15.17
CA SER A 44 28.10 6.92 14.70
C SER A 44 29.21 7.88 15.14
N ASP A 45 30.44 7.38 15.27
CA ASP A 45 31.62 8.17 15.65
C ASP A 45 32.08 9.19 14.58
N ASN A 46 31.31 9.38 13.51
CA ASN A 46 31.70 10.23 12.39
C ASN A 46 31.08 11.63 12.50
N LEU A 47 31.91 12.61 12.86
CA LEU A 47 31.57 14.02 13.07
C LEU A 47 30.87 14.70 11.89
N ALA A 48 31.12 14.27 10.65
CA ALA A 48 30.45 14.84 9.47
C ALA A 48 28.99 14.37 9.35
N LEU A 49 28.72 13.12 9.73
CA LEU A 49 27.38 12.54 9.76
C LEU A 49 26.55 13.10 10.94
N GLU A 50 27.20 13.37 12.07
CA GLU A 50 26.59 14.04 13.22
C GLU A 50 26.15 15.48 12.89
N LYS A 51 27.01 16.26 12.22
CA LYS A 51 26.67 17.64 11.78
C LYS A 51 25.58 17.69 10.71
N LEU A 52 25.49 16.68 9.85
CA LEU A 52 24.41 16.57 8.86
C LEU A 52 23.10 16.05 9.48
N ALA A 53 23.16 15.22 10.53
CA ALA A 53 21.99 14.83 11.33
C ALA A 53 21.42 16.00 12.17
N GLN A 54 22.20 17.07 12.36
CA GLN A 54 21.79 18.32 13.02
C GLN A 54 21.11 19.33 12.07
N LEU A 55 21.00 19.04 10.77
CA LEU A 55 20.18 19.86 9.85
C LEU A 55 18.72 19.88 10.32
N GLU A 56 18.07 21.04 10.25
CA GLU A 56 16.66 21.17 10.61
C GLU A 56 15.80 20.22 9.75
N ASP A 57 15.07 19.33 10.42
CA ASP A 57 14.23 18.29 9.82
C ASP A 57 13.37 18.83 8.68
N ASN A 58 12.85 20.05 8.81
CA ASN A 58 11.96 20.65 7.83
C ASN A 58 12.62 20.90 6.46
N VAL A 59 13.88 21.34 6.40
CA VAL A 59 14.52 21.71 5.13
C VAL A 59 14.83 20.46 4.29
N ILE A 60 15.36 19.41 4.93
CA ILE A 60 15.62 18.12 4.27
C ILE A 60 14.31 17.51 3.77
N LEU A 61 13.26 17.55 4.59
CA LEU A 61 11.95 16.99 4.24
C LEU A 61 11.26 17.75 3.11
N ILE A 62 11.41 19.08 3.04
CA ILE A 62 10.85 19.89 1.95
C ILE A 62 11.56 19.58 0.62
N GLY A 63 12.90 19.61 0.60
CA GLY A 63 13.66 19.27 -0.61
C GLY A 63 13.39 17.84 -1.09
N PHE A 64 13.25 16.91 -0.14
CA PHE A 64 12.91 15.53 -0.45
C PHE A 64 11.46 15.34 -0.90
N GLY A 65 10.51 16.04 -0.27
CA GLY A 65 9.11 16.04 -0.69
C GLY A 65 8.96 16.51 -2.14
N HIS A 66 9.69 17.57 -2.51
CA HIS A 66 9.78 18.01 -3.91
C HIS A 66 10.33 16.91 -4.82
N TYR A 67 11.42 16.24 -4.43
CA TYR A 67 11.99 15.16 -5.22
C TYR A 67 11.04 13.99 -5.45
N ILE A 68 10.34 13.53 -4.40
CA ILE A 68 9.33 12.47 -4.57
C ILE A 68 8.23 12.93 -5.50
N ASN A 69 7.76 14.17 -5.35
CA ASN A 69 6.71 14.71 -6.21
C ASN A 69 7.15 14.67 -7.67
N THR A 70 8.36 15.14 -7.98
CA THR A 70 8.92 15.08 -9.33
C THR A 70 9.09 13.63 -9.80
N TRP A 71 9.59 12.74 -8.95
CA TRP A 71 9.77 11.33 -9.30
C TRP A 71 8.43 10.63 -9.60
N LEU A 72 7.42 10.80 -8.74
CA LEU A 72 6.08 10.25 -8.93
C LEU A 72 5.38 10.87 -10.14
N ALA A 73 5.52 12.18 -10.35
CA ALA A 73 4.98 12.87 -11.52
C ALA A 73 5.57 12.27 -12.80
N ASN A 74 6.90 12.10 -12.87
CA ASN A 74 7.57 11.50 -14.02
C ASN A 74 7.11 10.05 -14.24
N CYS A 75 6.97 9.24 -13.17
CA CYS A 75 6.45 7.88 -13.30
C CYS A 75 5.01 7.86 -13.83
N ASN A 76 4.13 8.70 -13.28
CA ASN A 76 2.73 8.74 -13.68
C ASN A 76 2.54 9.32 -15.08
N GLU A 77 3.32 10.31 -15.49
CA GLU A 77 3.33 10.83 -16.86
C GLU A 77 3.71 9.72 -17.85
N MET A 78 4.77 8.97 -17.56
CA MET A 78 5.15 7.82 -18.37
C MET A 78 4.02 6.79 -18.47
N PHE A 79 3.38 6.46 -17.36
CA PHE A 79 2.24 5.54 -17.36
C PHE A 79 1.04 6.07 -18.15
N ASN A 80 0.75 7.37 -18.05
CA ASN A 80 -0.27 8.03 -18.87
C ASN A 80 0.06 7.94 -20.36
N LEU A 81 1.32 8.10 -20.75
CA LEU A 81 1.77 7.95 -22.14
C LEU A 81 1.58 6.51 -22.64
N PHE A 82 1.98 5.51 -21.83
CA PHE A 82 1.75 4.10 -22.17
C PHE A 82 0.27 3.79 -22.34
N ALA A 83 -0.58 4.30 -21.44
CA ALA A 83 -2.02 4.11 -21.51
C ALA A 83 -2.69 4.77 -22.73
N ARG A 84 -2.11 5.85 -23.26
CA ARG A 84 -2.59 6.52 -24.49
C ARG A 84 -2.08 5.85 -25.77
N GLY A 85 -0.96 5.13 -25.72
CA GLY A 85 -0.28 4.57 -26.88
C GLY A 85 -0.69 3.14 -27.25
N TYR A 86 -0.75 2.22 -26.28
CA TYR A 86 -1.02 0.79 -26.52
C TYR A 86 -1.56 0.13 -25.25
N ALA A 87 -2.87 -0.12 -25.15
CA ALA A 87 -3.49 -0.73 -23.98
C ALA A 87 -3.03 -2.18 -23.70
N ASP A 88 -2.70 -2.92 -24.76
CA ASP A 88 -2.39 -4.35 -24.67
C ASP A 88 -0.95 -4.63 -24.19
N ASP A 89 -0.03 -3.66 -24.35
CA ASP A 89 1.39 -3.79 -23.97
C ASP A 89 1.78 -3.03 -22.69
N ILE A 90 0.84 -2.30 -22.06
CA ILE A 90 1.11 -1.54 -20.82
C ILE A 90 1.77 -2.43 -19.76
N HIS A 91 1.28 -3.66 -19.60
CA HIS A 91 1.80 -4.57 -18.59
C HIS A 91 3.29 -4.90 -18.83
N ASN A 92 3.65 -5.18 -20.08
CA ASN A 92 5.00 -5.53 -20.51
C ASN A 92 5.96 -4.35 -20.46
N GLU A 93 5.48 -3.13 -20.72
CA GLU A 93 6.32 -1.93 -20.66
C GLU A 93 6.53 -1.46 -19.22
N VAL A 94 5.51 -1.56 -18.37
CA VAL A 94 5.62 -1.30 -16.92
C VAL A 94 6.65 -2.23 -16.28
N THR A 95 6.66 -3.52 -16.63
CA THR A 95 7.64 -4.49 -16.09
C THR A 95 9.07 -4.17 -16.53
N LYS A 96 9.28 -3.69 -17.77
CA LYS A 96 10.60 -3.31 -18.31
C LYS A 96 11.15 -2.01 -17.74
N TYR A 97 10.30 -1.01 -17.49
CA TYR A 97 10.75 0.35 -17.17
C TYR A 97 11.16 0.59 -15.71
N HIS A 98 10.98 -0.40 -14.83
CA HIS A 98 11.30 -0.21 -13.42
C HIS A 98 12.81 -0.37 -13.13
N SER A 99 13.53 0.74 -13.28
CA SER A 99 14.96 0.85 -12.95
C SER A 99 15.25 0.60 -11.46
N PRO A 100 16.48 0.19 -11.09
CA PRO A 100 16.91 0.06 -9.69
C PRO A 100 16.71 1.33 -8.83
N MET A 101 16.69 2.50 -9.47
CA MET A 101 16.45 3.79 -8.80
C MET A 101 15.09 3.83 -8.10
N SER A 102 14.08 3.18 -8.67
CA SER A 102 12.73 3.11 -8.07
C SER A 102 12.71 2.41 -6.70
N LEU A 103 13.54 1.37 -6.52
CA LEU A 103 13.61 0.64 -5.25
C LEU A 103 14.22 1.51 -4.14
N ASN A 104 15.26 2.29 -4.47
CA ASN A 104 15.89 3.21 -3.52
C ASN A 104 14.93 4.33 -3.09
N CYS A 105 14.20 4.92 -4.05
CA CYS A 105 13.17 5.90 -3.76
C CYS A 105 12.08 5.33 -2.84
N LEU A 106 11.60 4.11 -3.11
CA LEU A 106 10.59 3.44 -2.29
C LEU A 106 11.09 3.10 -0.89
N LEU A 107 12.31 2.60 -0.76
CA LEU A 107 12.91 2.25 0.53
C LEU A 107 13.03 3.49 1.41
N PHE A 108 13.45 4.60 0.82
CA PHE A 108 13.61 5.85 1.53
C PHE A 108 12.26 6.52 1.83
N LEU A 109 11.30 6.47 0.91
CA LEU A 109 9.92 6.88 1.15
C LEU A 109 9.33 6.12 2.35
N TYR A 110 9.53 4.80 2.41
CA TYR A 110 9.12 3.97 3.54
C TYR A 110 9.79 4.41 4.85
N LYS A 111 11.12 4.55 4.86
CA LYS A 111 11.85 4.98 6.06
C LYS A 111 11.46 6.37 6.54
N THR A 112 11.17 7.29 5.63
CA THR A 112 10.77 8.66 5.97
C THR A 112 9.34 8.69 6.49
N ALA A 113 8.40 8.01 5.83
CA ALA A 113 7.02 7.90 6.28
C ALA A 113 6.90 7.21 7.64
N LEU A 114 7.74 6.19 7.90
CA LEU A 114 7.77 5.48 9.18
C LEU A 114 8.29 6.37 10.33
N ASN A 115 9.29 7.21 10.07
CA ASN A 115 9.98 7.97 11.12
C ASN A 115 9.48 9.41 11.27
N ASN A 116 8.69 9.93 10.32
CA ASN A 116 8.29 11.33 10.31
C ASN A 116 6.80 11.51 9.97
N LYS A 117 6.02 11.86 10.99
CA LYS A 117 4.58 12.09 10.88
C LYS A 117 4.26 13.36 10.09
N HIS A 118 5.07 14.41 10.21
CA HIS A 118 4.88 15.65 9.45
C HIS A 118 5.07 15.42 7.95
N PHE A 119 5.96 14.49 7.59
CA PHE A 119 6.12 14.08 6.21
C PHE A 119 4.88 13.33 5.68
N VAL A 120 4.28 12.44 6.46
CA VAL A 120 3.00 11.79 6.10
C VAL A 120 1.86 12.82 5.93
N VAL A 121 1.82 13.84 6.79
CA VAL A 121 0.90 14.99 6.66
C VAL A 121 1.15 15.72 5.34
N ALA A 122 2.41 16.00 4.99
CA ALA A 122 2.77 16.67 3.74
C ALA A 122 2.40 15.85 2.50
N LEU A 123 2.57 14.52 2.52
CA LEU A 123 2.18 13.63 1.41
C LEU A 123 0.67 13.62 1.16
N THR A 124 -0.12 13.73 2.23
CA THR A 124 -1.59 13.61 2.16
C THR A 124 -2.28 14.95 1.99
N SER A 125 -1.62 16.06 2.34
CA SER A 125 -2.18 17.40 2.18
C SER A 125 -2.13 17.85 0.70
N PRO A 126 -3.10 18.66 0.26
CA PRO A 126 -3.05 19.27 -1.07
C PRO A 126 -1.87 20.26 -1.14
N PRO A 127 -1.28 20.47 -2.32
CA PRO A 127 -0.26 21.50 -2.50
C PRO A 127 -0.85 22.87 -2.10
N LYS A 128 -0.08 23.66 -1.35
CA LYS A 128 -0.43 25.05 -1.07
C LYS A 128 -0.16 25.86 -2.35
N SER A 129 -1.19 26.27 -3.08
CA SER A 129 -1.05 27.23 -4.17
C SER A 129 -0.82 28.62 -3.59
N GLU A 130 0.20 29.33 -4.06
CA GLU A 130 0.40 30.77 -3.75
C GLU A 130 -0.44 31.68 -4.67
N ASP A 131 -1.06 31.13 -5.72
CA ASP A 131 -1.87 31.89 -6.69
C ASP A 131 -3.29 31.32 -6.81
N ASP A 132 -4.23 31.95 -6.09
CA ASP A 132 -5.68 31.67 -6.07
C ASP A 132 -6.42 32.35 -7.24
N GLU A 133 -5.85 32.34 -8.46
CA GLU A 133 -6.46 33.05 -9.61
C GLU A 133 -7.17 32.15 -10.63
N ASN A 134 -7.28 30.83 -10.42
CA ASN A 134 -8.06 29.98 -11.34
C ASN A 134 -8.84 28.83 -10.66
N PRO A 135 -10.09 29.08 -10.20
CA PRO A 135 -10.87 28.11 -9.43
C PRO A 135 -11.36 26.88 -10.23
N GLU A 136 -11.23 26.87 -11.57
CA GLU A 136 -11.64 25.73 -12.41
C GLU A 136 -10.56 24.64 -12.57
N ALA A 137 -9.31 24.93 -12.18
CA ALA A 137 -8.18 23.99 -12.26
C ALA A 137 -7.76 23.41 -10.91
N ASN A 138 -8.60 23.54 -9.86
CA ASN A 138 -8.29 23.10 -8.51
C ASN A 138 -8.36 21.57 -8.39
N THR A 139 -7.44 20.87 -9.05
CA THR A 139 -7.25 19.44 -8.90
C THR A 139 -6.73 19.22 -7.48
N LYS A 140 -7.58 18.65 -6.62
CA LYS A 140 -7.26 18.15 -5.26
C LYS A 140 -6.31 16.94 -5.33
N HIS A 141 -5.30 17.02 -6.18
CA HIS A 141 -4.34 15.98 -6.46
C HIS A 141 -3.20 16.12 -5.47
N THR A 142 -3.12 15.16 -4.56
CA THR A 142 -2.08 15.10 -3.52
C THR A 142 -0.97 14.16 -3.98
N THR A 143 0.24 14.33 -3.43
CA THR A 143 1.34 13.37 -3.63
C THR A 143 0.91 11.94 -3.34
N PHE A 144 0.06 11.76 -2.33
CA PHE A 144 -0.49 10.46 -1.99
C PHE A 144 -1.37 9.88 -3.10
N THR A 145 -2.21 10.68 -3.77
CA THR A 145 -2.98 10.19 -4.93
C THR A 145 -2.07 9.79 -6.10
N SER A 146 -0.99 10.54 -6.36
CA SER A 146 0.04 10.11 -7.32
C SER A 146 0.69 8.79 -6.94
N PHE A 147 0.95 8.60 -5.64
CA PHE A 147 1.52 7.38 -5.11
C PHE A 147 0.55 6.19 -5.24
N LEU A 148 -0.77 6.39 -5.08
CA LEU A 148 -1.77 5.36 -5.34
C LEU A 148 -1.79 4.93 -6.81
N THR A 149 -1.72 5.89 -7.73
CA THR A 149 -1.57 5.60 -9.17
C THR A 149 -0.31 4.79 -9.43
N TYR A 150 0.84 5.21 -8.91
CA TYR A 150 2.09 4.46 -9.00
C TYR A 150 1.96 3.03 -8.43
N CYS A 151 1.34 2.88 -7.26
CA CYS A 151 1.10 1.58 -6.64
C CYS A 151 0.25 0.65 -7.52
N SER A 152 -0.74 1.19 -8.24
CA SER A 152 -1.61 0.38 -9.11
C SER A 152 -0.83 -0.32 -10.24
N PHE A 153 0.21 0.33 -10.76
CA PHE A 153 1.11 -0.27 -11.75
C PHE A 153 2.07 -1.28 -11.12
N VAL A 154 2.71 -0.92 -10.01
CA VAL A 154 3.68 -1.80 -9.35
C VAL A 154 3.01 -3.08 -8.83
N LEU A 155 1.83 -2.96 -8.20
CA LEU A 155 1.10 -4.10 -7.66
C LEU A 155 0.48 -4.99 -8.76
N ALA A 156 0.41 -4.51 -10.01
CA ALA A 156 -0.01 -5.33 -11.12
C ALA A 156 1.06 -6.33 -11.59
N SER A 157 2.34 -6.17 -11.21
CA SER A 157 3.45 -7.01 -11.70
C SER A 157 4.15 -7.78 -10.58
N PHE A 158 4.21 -9.11 -10.72
CA PHE A 158 4.84 -10.02 -9.73
C PHE A 158 5.81 -11.05 -10.35
N GLU A 159 6.26 -10.80 -11.58
CA GLU A 159 7.06 -11.76 -12.37
C GLU A 159 8.49 -11.94 -11.84
N THR A 160 9.08 -10.91 -11.23
CA THR A 160 10.48 -10.92 -10.78
C THR A 160 10.58 -10.62 -9.28
N ASP A 161 11.68 -11.06 -8.64
CA ASP A 161 11.94 -10.75 -7.23
C ASP A 161 12.07 -9.25 -6.97
N LEU A 162 12.63 -8.51 -7.93
CA LEU A 162 12.69 -7.05 -7.86
C LEU A 162 11.28 -6.42 -7.88
N ALA A 163 10.36 -6.94 -8.71
CA ALA A 163 8.97 -6.49 -8.73
C ALA A 163 8.26 -6.80 -7.40
N LYS A 164 8.44 -8.01 -6.86
CA LYS A 164 7.95 -8.39 -5.54
C LYS A 164 8.50 -7.47 -4.44
N ASN A 165 9.79 -7.13 -4.47
CA ASN A 165 10.39 -6.22 -3.49
C ASN A 165 9.81 -4.80 -3.57
N ARG A 166 9.60 -4.27 -4.78
CA ARG A 166 8.91 -2.96 -4.95
C ARG A 166 7.48 -3.01 -4.44
N ALA A 167 6.72 -4.04 -4.81
CA ALA A 167 5.36 -4.24 -4.32
C ALA A 167 5.31 -4.29 -2.78
N LYS A 168 6.25 -4.99 -2.16
CA LYS A 168 6.38 -5.04 -0.70
C LYS A 168 6.63 -3.65 -0.11
N LEU A 169 7.55 -2.87 -0.69
CA LEU A 169 7.82 -1.51 -0.22
C LEU A 169 6.61 -0.59 -0.42
N CYS A 170 5.89 -0.68 -1.54
CA CYS A 170 4.65 0.07 -1.75
C CYS A 170 3.64 -0.23 -0.63
N LEU A 171 3.40 -1.51 -0.33
CA LEU A 171 2.50 -1.91 0.76
C LEU A 171 2.98 -1.43 2.13
N LEU A 172 4.29 -1.44 2.39
CA LEU A 172 4.86 -0.92 3.64
C LEU A 172 4.72 0.61 3.77
N VAL A 173 4.88 1.36 2.69
CA VAL A 173 4.60 2.81 2.66
C VAL A 173 3.11 3.04 2.93
N LEU A 174 2.22 2.34 2.23
CA LEU A 174 0.78 2.45 2.45
C LEU A 174 0.41 2.12 3.90
N TRP A 175 0.99 1.07 4.47
CA TRP A 175 0.85 0.71 5.89
C TRP A 175 1.27 1.86 6.81
N SER A 176 2.44 2.45 6.60
CA SER A 176 2.91 3.58 7.42
C SER A 176 1.99 4.81 7.31
N ILE A 177 1.39 5.06 6.13
CA ILE A 177 0.46 6.18 5.95
C ILE A 177 -0.87 5.90 6.65
N VAL A 178 -1.45 4.70 6.50
CA VAL A 178 -2.73 4.35 7.16
C VAL A 178 -2.63 4.24 8.68
N GLU A 179 -1.41 4.13 9.22
CA GLU A 179 -1.14 4.15 10.65
C GLU A 179 -1.31 5.54 11.27
N GLU A 180 -1.13 6.60 10.48
CA GLU A 180 -1.26 7.97 10.96
C GLU A 180 -2.72 8.44 10.98
N PRO A 181 -3.27 8.83 12.15
CA PRO A 181 -4.68 9.25 12.27
C PRO A 181 -5.03 10.47 11.41
N TYR A 182 -4.09 11.40 11.22
CA TYR A 182 -4.30 12.57 10.36
C TYR A 182 -4.50 12.14 8.91
N ALA A 183 -3.66 11.24 8.40
CA ALA A 183 -3.81 10.72 7.04
C ALA A 183 -5.16 10.02 6.87
N GLN A 184 -5.60 9.24 7.87
CA GLN A 184 -6.93 8.61 7.85
C GLN A 184 -8.07 9.62 7.82
N ASN A 185 -7.98 10.73 8.56
CA ASN A 185 -8.94 11.82 8.47
C ASN A 185 -9.00 12.39 7.06
N VAL A 186 -7.85 12.77 6.49
CA VAL A 186 -7.77 13.33 5.14
C VAL A 186 -8.30 12.36 4.09
N MET A 187 -7.95 11.07 4.19
CA MET A 187 -8.39 10.05 3.22
C MET A 187 -9.91 9.83 3.21
N ASN A 188 -10.59 10.08 4.34
CA ASN A 188 -12.03 9.91 4.48
C ASN A 188 -12.79 11.25 4.51
N ASP A 189 -12.13 12.39 4.25
CA ASP A 189 -12.78 13.69 4.17
C ASP A 189 -13.45 13.88 2.80
N VAL A 190 -14.74 14.19 2.80
CA VAL A 190 -15.52 14.46 1.58
C VAL A 190 -14.97 15.68 0.84
N ASN A 191 -14.42 16.67 1.56
CA ASN A 191 -13.80 17.85 0.96
C ASN A 191 -12.52 17.50 0.19
N MET A 192 -11.90 16.36 0.51
CA MET A 192 -10.70 15.85 -0.18
C MET A 192 -11.05 14.85 -1.29
N SER A 193 -12.34 14.65 -1.59
CA SER A 193 -12.77 13.73 -2.65
C SER A 193 -12.17 14.12 -4.00
N THR A 194 -11.61 13.13 -4.68
CA THR A 194 -10.87 13.30 -5.93
C THR A 194 -10.97 12.04 -6.78
N SER A 195 -10.60 12.15 -8.06
CA SER A 195 -10.61 11.01 -8.97
C SER A 195 -9.19 10.48 -9.15
N VAL A 196 -8.89 9.37 -8.47
CA VAL A 196 -7.59 8.71 -8.55
C VAL A 196 -7.58 7.78 -9.75
N HIS A 197 -6.57 7.92 -10.60
CA HIS A 197 -6.39 7.06 -11.77
C HIS A 197 -5.72 5.77 -11.32
N LEU A 198 -6.40 4.64 -11.45
CA LEU A 198 -5.87 3.34 -11.07
C LEU A 198 -5.76 2.45 -12.31
N TYR A 199 -4.60 1.81 -12.48
CA TYR A 199 -4.41 0.74 -13.43
C TYR A 199 -5.01 -0.56 -12.90
N LYS A 200 -5.77 -1.24 -13.74
CA LYS A 200 -6.31 -2.56 -13.50
C LYS A 200 -5.72 -3.52 -14.51
N ALA A 201 -4.97 -4.49 -14.01
CA ALA A 201 -4.40 -5.55 -14.81
C ALA A 201 -5.51 -6.34 -15.54
N PRO A 202 -5.22 -6.88 -16.73
CA PRO A 202 -6.16 -7.73 -17.44
C PRO A 202 -6.45 -9.00 -16.61
N MET A 203 -7.72 -9.39 -16.57
CA MET A 203 -8.20 -10.66 -16.00
C MET A 203 -8.97 -11.42 -17.09
N LEU A 204 -9.20 -12.73 -16.88
CA LEU A 204 -9.88 -13.60 -17.84
C LEU A 204 -11.20 -13.03 -18.40
N HIS A 205 -11.94 -12.25 -17.61
CA HIS A 205 -13.25 -11.70 -17.95
C HIS A 205 -13.26 -10.17 -18.07
N ARG A 206 -12.09 -9.52 -17.99
CA ARG A 206 -11.98 -8.06 -17.95
C ARG A 206 -10.69 -7.59 -18.62
N PRO A 207 -10.76 -6.76 -19.68
CA PRO A 207 -9.56 -6.21 -20.30
C PRO A 207 -8.81 -5.29 -19.34
N ALA A 208 -7.55 -5.01 -19.65
CA ALA A 208 -6.77 -4.01 -18.94
C ALA A 208 -7.50 -2.65 -19.03
N SER A 209 -7.47 -1.88 -17.94
CA SER A 209 -8.04 -0.53 -17.94
C SER A 209 -7.20 0.42 -17.11
N TYR A 210 -7.17 1.68 -17.54
CA TYR A 210 -6.49 2.75 -16.84
C TYR A 210 -7.32 4.02 -16.94
N GLY A 211 -7.62 4.63 -15.80
CA GLY A 211 -8.39 5.86 -15.76
C GLY A 211 -9.10 6.07 -14.43
N PRO A 212 -9.89 7.16 -14.34
CA PRO A 212 -10.72 7.42 -13.19
C PRO A 212 -11.89 6.41 -13.13
N ASN A 213 -12.05 5.71 -12.00
CA ASN A 213 -13.13 4.72 -11.83
C ASN A 213 -14.46 5.36 -11.38
N GLY A 214 -14.96 6.28 -12.23
CA GLY A 214 -16.21 6.99 -12.02
C GLY A 214 -16.04 8.40 -11.43
N PRO A 215 -17.07 8.96 -10.77
CA PRO A 215 -17.02 10.29 -10.19
C PRO A 215 -15.96 10.38 -9.07
N PRO A 216 -15.54 11.59 -8.67
CA PRO A 216 -14.67 11.78 -7.51
C PRO A 216 -15.19 11.02 -6.28
N THR A 217 -14.31 10.27 -5.63
CA THR A 217 -14.62 9.49 -4.42
C THR A 217 -13.65 9.82 -3.29
N LEU A 218 -13.90 9.29 -2.10
CA LEU A 218 -12.94 9.38 -1.01
C LEU A 218 -11.64 8.69 -1.42
N ILE A 219 -10.50 9.26 -1.02
CA ILE A 219 -9.19 8.65 -1.29
C ILE A 219 -9.13 7.26 -0.64
N ALA A 220 -9.77 7.07 0.52
CA ALA A 220 -9.92 5.78 1.16
C ALA A 220 -10.64 4.74 0.26
N GLU A 221 -11.66 5.14 -0.50
CA GLU A 221 -12.34 4.21 -1.44
C GLU A 221 -11.42 3.80 -2.59
N SER A 222 -10.60 4.73 -3.09
CA SER A 222 -9.58 4.41 -4.11
C SER A 222 -8.50 3.47 -3.57
N LEU A 223 -8.09 3.62 -2.31
CA LEU A 223 -7.15 2.71 -1.66
C LEU A 223 -7.78 1.32 -1.43
N PHE A 224 -9.05 1.23 -1.02
CA PHE A 224 -9.74 -0.06 -0.95
C PHE A 224 -9.86 -0.72 -2.33
N GLU A 225 -10.14 0.04 -3.38
CA GLU A 225 -10.18 -0.46 -4.74
C GLU A 225 -8.81 -1.03 -5.17
N LEU A 226 -7.72 -0.29 -4.95
CA LEU A 226 -6.36 -0.76 -5.21
C LEU A 226 -6.05 -2.08 -4.49
N LEU A 227 -6.36 -2.18 -3.20
CA LEU A 227 -6.10 -3.38 -2.41
C LEU A 227 -7.02 -4.53 -2.79
N THR A 228 -8.26 -4.25 -3.20
CA THR A 228 -9.19 -5.27 -3.72
C THR A 228 -8.65 -5.88 -5.00
N GLU A 229 -8.21 -5.04 -5.95
CA GLU A 229 -7.58 -5.49 -7.19
C GLU A 229 -6.34 -6.35 -6.92
N PHE A 230 -5.48 -5.94 -5.99
CA PHE A 230 -4.33 -6.74 -5.58
C PHE A 230 -4.72 -8.11 -4.97
N ASN A 231 -5.73 -8.16 -4.10
CA ASN A 231 -6.15 -9.42 -3.46
C ASN A 231 -6.81 -10.40 -4.45
N GLN A 232 -7.33 -9.90 -5.57
CA GLN A 232 -7.89 -10.71 -6.64
C GLN A 232 -6.88 -11.05 -7.73
N ALA A 233 -5.82 -10.26 -7.86
CA ALA A 233 -4.67 -10.55 -8.70
C ALA A 233 -3.77 -11.62 -8.04
N HIS A 234 -2.77 -12.11 -8.78
CA HIS A 234 -1.64 -12.93 -8.28
C HIS A 234 -1.97 -14.20 -7.48
N LEU A 235 -3.13 -14.82 -7.73
CA LEU A 235 -3.51 -16.13 -7.21
C LEU A 235 -2.70 -17.27 -7.89
N MET A 236 -1.38 -17.25 -7.69
CA MET A 236 -0.40 -18.12 -8.36
C MET A 236 0.19 -19.18 -7.42
N LEU A 237 0.72 -20.26 -7.98
CA LEU A 237 1.30 -21.36 -7.20
C LEU A 237 2.45 -20.91 -6.29
N GLN A 238 3.35 -20.03 -6.78
CA GLN A 238 4.37 -19.40 -5.94
C GLN A 238 3.76 -18.21 -5.18
N PHE A 239 2.85 -18.53 -4.27
CA PHE A 239 1.99 -17.55 -3.65
C PHE A 239 2.74 -16.54 -2.75
N PRO A 240 2.56 -15.22 -2.93
CA PRO A 240 3.32 -14.20 -2.21
C PRO A 240 2.69 -13.85 -0.84
N PHE A 241 2.74 -14.80 0.10
CA PHE A 241 2.07 -14.71 1.42
C PHE A 241 2.29 -13.39 2.17
N GLU A 242 3.52 -12.86 2.20
CA GLU A 242 3.85 -11.63 2.92
C GLU A 242 3.09 -10.42 2.39
N HIS A 243 2.93 -10.31 1.07
CA HIS A 243 2.23 -9.20 0.42
C HIS A 243 0.74 -9.22 0.72
N TYR A 244 0.12 -10.40 0.72
CA TYR A 244 -1.29 -10.55 1.13
C TYR A 244 -1.49 -10.22 2.61
N HIS A 245 -0.56 -10.62 3.48
CA HIS A 245 -0.63 -10.22 4.90
C HIS A 245 -0.58 -8.70 5.07
N LEU A 246 0.31 -8.01 4.36
CA LEU A 246 0.39 -6.54 4.40
C LEU A 246 -0.91 -5.90 3.87
N SER A 247 -1.39 -6.35 2.72
CA SER A 247 -2.64 -5.85 2.11
C SER A 247 -3.84 -5.99 3.06
N LEU A 248 -4.04 -7.18 3.63
CA LEU A 248 -5.12 -7.43 4.59
C LEU A 248 -4.99 -6.60 5.86
N SER A 249 -3.75 -6.36 6.32
CA SER A 249 -3.51 -5.53 7.50
C SER A 249 -3.93 -4.08 7.23
N ILE A 250 -3.59 -3.53 6.05
CA ILE A 250 -4.00 -2.19 5.63
C ILE A 250 -5.53 -2.10 5.55
N ILE A 251 -6.18 -3.05 4.89
CA ILE A 251 -7.65 -3.14 4.80
C ILE A 251 -8.27 -3.14 6.19
N HIS A 252 -7.80 -4.01 7.07
CA HIS A 252 -8.34 -4.14 8.42
C HIS A 252 -8.19 -2.84 9.22
N ARG A 253 -7.04 -2.18 9.15
CA ARG A 253 -6.80 -0.91 9.84
C ARG A 253 -7.74 0.20 9.35
N MET A 254 -7.95 0.28 8.03
CA MET A 254 -8.91 1.23 7.46
C MET A 254 -10.35 0.93 7.90
N LEU A 255 -10.75 -0.34 7.94
CA LEU A 255 -12.08 -0.74 8.43
C LEU A 255 -12.28 -0.41 9.92
N ILE A 256 -11.25 -0.60 10.76
CA ILE A 256 -11.27 -0.19 12.17
C ILE A 256 -11.51 1.32 12.28
N TYR A 257 -10.84 2.12 11.44
CA TYR A 257 -11.02 3.56 11.40
C TYR A 257 -12.46 3.94 11.01
N GLN A 258 -12.96 3.36 9.91
CA GLN A 258 -14.32 3.63 9.43
C GLN A 258 -15.39 3.22 10.43
N LYS A 259 -15.24 2.06 11.10
CA LYS A 259 -16.10 1.66 12.22
C LYS A 259 -16.07 2.72 13.33
N LYS A 260 -14.88 3.12 13.80
CA LYS A 260 -14.73 4.05 14.93
C LYS A 260 -15.45 5.37 14.69
N TYR A 261 -15.38 5.89 13.46
CA TYR A 261 -15.97 7.17 13.08
C TYR A 261 -17.28 7.05 12.28
N ARG A 262 -17.85 5.84 12.16
CA ARG A 262 -19.09 5.52 11.44
C ARG A 262 -19.11 6.04 10.00
N ILE A 263 -17.97 5.92 9.32
CA ILE A 263 -17.80 6.34 7.92
C ILE A 263 -18.37 5.24 7.02
N ARG A 264 -19.26 5.61 6.11
CA ARG A 264 -20.01 4.69 5.26
C ARG A 264 -19.25 4.38 3.96
N MET A 265 -18.87 3.12 3.78
CA MET A 265 -18.20 2.60 2.57
C MET A 265 -19.22 2.23 1.49
N LYS A 266 -19.25 2.93 0.35
CA LYS A 266 -20.22 2.66 -0.71
C LYS A 266 -19.91 1.37 -1.48
N LYS A 267 -18.65 1.20 -1.90
CA LYS A 267 -18.19 0.09 -2.75
C LYS A 267 -17.69 -1.11 -1.92
N TRP A 268 -18.52 -1.65 -1.02
CA TRP A 268 -18.11 -2.75 -0.13
C TRP A 268 -18.09 -4.13 -0.80
N ARG A 269 -18.99 -4.38 -1.77
CA ARG A 269 -19.17 -5.71 -2.40
C ARG A 269 -17.91 -6.23 -3.10
N PRO A 270 -17.19 -5.44 -3.93
CA PRO A 270 -15.98 -5.92 -4.57
C PRO A 270 -14.92 -6.37 -3.57
N LEU A 271 -14.73 -5.62 -2.49
CA LEU A 271 -13.80 -5.97 -1.42
C LEU A 271 -14.20 -7.29 -0.74
N PHE A 272 -15.47 -7.41 -0.33
CA PHE A 272 -15.97 -8.63 0.29
C PHE A 272 -15.82 -9.85 -0.62
N ASN A 273 -16.22 -9.72 -1.89
CA ASN A 273 -16.08 -10.79 -2.87
C ASN A 273 -14.61 -11.15 -3.14
N GLY A 274 -13.70 -10.17 -3.13
CA GLY A 274 -12.26 -10.40 -3.21
C GLY A 274 -11.72 -11.22 -2.03
N LEU A 275 -12.16 -10.92 -0.80
CA LEU A 275 -11.80 -11.68 0.39
C LEU A 275 -12.32 -13.12 0.32
N VAL A 276 -13.57 -13.33 -0.09
CA VAL A 276 -14.14 -14.68 -0.24
C VAL A 276 -13.45 -15.46 -1.37
N SER A 277 -13.12 -14.80 -2.49
CA SER A 277 -12.34 -15.41 -3.56
C SER A 277 -10.95 -15.85 -3.09
N LEU A 278 -10.30 -15.06 -2.23
CA LEU A 278 -9.02 -15.42 -1.63
C LEU A 278 -9.16 -16.62 -0.69
N LEU A 279 -10.20 -16.66 0.16
CA LEU A 279 -10.50 -17.83 1.00
C LEU A 279 -10.72 -19.09 0.14
N ASN A 280 -11.49 -18.94 -0.94
CA ASN A 280 -11.79 -20.04 -1.83
C ASN A 280 -10.52 -20.59 -2.51
N TYR A 281 -9.62 -19.70 -2.94
CA TYR A 281 -8.32 -20.07 -3.50
C TYR A 281 -7.46 -20.84 -2.48
N LEU A 282 -7.32 -20.32 -1.25
CA LEU A 282 -6.53 -20.95 -0.19
C LEU A 282 -7.07 -22.34 0.17
N ALA A 283 -8.40 -22.51 0.19
CA ALA A 283 -9.06 -23.77 0.43
C ALA A 283 -8.84 -24.80 -0.71
N HIS A 284 -8.86 -24.35 -1.97
CA HIS A 284 -8.68 -25.23 -3.14
C HIS A 284 -7.23 -25.66 -3.36
N HIS A 285 -6.26 -24.82 -3.00
CA HIS A 285 -4.85 -25.05 -3.28
C HIS A 285 -4.02 -25.47 -2.06
N GLN A 286 -4.68 -25.91 -0.98
CA GLN A 286 -4.03 -26.24 0.28
C GLN A 286 -2.89 -27.27 0.16
N THR A 287 -2.96 -28.21 -0.78
CA THR A 287 -1.92 -29.23 -1.00
C THR A 287 -0.70 -28.70 -1.76
N LYS A 288 -0.86 -27.62 -2.53
CA LYS A 288 0.20 -26.99 -3.33
C LYS A 288 0.86 -25.83 -2.60
N LEU A 289 0.17 -25.26 -1.61
CA LEU A 289 0.61 -24.14 -0.82
C LEU A 289 1.29 -24.59 0.47
N ASP A 290 2.11 -23.72 1.03
CA ASP A 290 2.66 -23.91 2.38
C ASP A 290 1.51 -24.03 3.39
N ALA A 291 1.44 -25.18 4.06
CA ALA A 291 0.34 -25.55 4.94
C ALA A 291 0.17 -24.60 6.12
N VAL A 292 1.25 -24.08 6.70
CA VAL A 292 1.21 -23.22 7.89
C VAL A 292 0.88 -21.79 7.47
N LYS A 293 1.57 -21.27 6.44
CA LYS A 293 1.35 -19.91 5.93
C LYS A 293 -0.05 -19.75 5.35
N SER A 294 -0.57 -20.77 4.66
CA SER A 294 -1.95 -20.78 4.15
C SER A 294 -2.98 -20.66 5.27
N LEU A 295 -2.84 -21.44 6.35
CA LEU A 295 -3.75 -21.31 7.50
C LEU A 295 -3.64 -19.95 8.19
N GLN A 296 -2.43 -19.44 8.41
CA GLN A 296 -2.23 -18.12 9.00
C GLN A 296 -2.89 -17.02 8.18
N LEU A 297 -2.79 -17.10 6.86
CA LEU A 297 -3.44 -16.15 5.96
C LEU A 297 -4.95 -16.31 5.98
N THR A 298 -5.47 -17.54 5.88
CA THR A 298 -6.91 -17.84 6.02
C THR A 298 -7.48 -17.23 7.30
N TYR A 299 -6.80 -17.42 8.43
CA TYR A 299 -7.20 -16.82 9.71
C TYR A 299 -7.27 -15.28 9.64
N ARG A 300 -6.27 -14.64 9.00
CA ARG A 300 -6.29 -13.17 8.81
C ARG A 300 -7.44 -12.71 7.92
N VAL A 301 -7.75 -13.43 6.85
CA VAL A 301 -8.89 -13.11 5.99
C VAL A 301 -10.21 -13.29 6.75
N LEU A 302 -10.35 -14.36 7.53
CA LEU A 302 -11.52 -14.59 8.38
C LEU A 302 -11.72 -13.51 9.44
N ILE A 303 -10.64 -12.95 10.01
CA ILE A 303 -10.75 -11.79 10.91
C ILE A 303 -11.44 -10.61 10.18
N VAL A 304 -11.03 -10.32 8.95
CA VAL A 304 -11.63 -9.23 8.17
C VAL A 304 -13.08 -9.55 7.79
N VAL A 305 -13.38 -10.78 7.35
CA VAL A 305 -14.76 -11.22 7.07
C VAL A 305 -15.64 -11.12 8.32
N ASN A 306 -15.16 -11.56 9.48
CA ASN A 306 -15.87 -11.44 10.75
C ASN A 306 -16.08 -9.97 11.16
N PHE A 307 -15.18 -9.07 10.75
CA PHE A 307 -15.36 -7.64 10.97
C PHE A 307 -16.57 -7.10 10.20
N PHE A 308 -16.79 -7.55 8.95
CA PHE A 308 -18.02 -7.25 8.20
C PHE A 308 -19.27 -7.80 8.88
N ILE A 309 -19.23 -9.04 9.37
CA ILE A 309 -20.38 -9.66 10.04
C ILE A 309 -20.73 -8.91 11.34
N THR A 310 -19.71 -8.64 12.16
CA THR A 310 -19.90 -8.14 13.53
C THR A 310 -20.19 -6.64 13.58
N TYR A 311 -19.60 -5.86 12.66
CA TYR A 311 -19.64 -4.39 12.71
C TYR A 311 -20.14 -3.76 11.41
N GLY A 312 -20.65 -4.56 10.46
CA GLY A 312 -21.09 -4.07 9.14
C GLY A 312 -22.18 -3.00 9.23
N ASP A 313 -23.08 -3.09 10.22
CA ASP A 313 -24.09 -2.08 10.51
C ASP A 313 -23.52 -0.67 10.76
N THR A 314 -22.25 -0.56 11.16
CA THR A 314 -21.58 0.72 11.44
C THR A 314 -20.94 1.40 10.23
N PHE A 315 -20.47 0.63 9.24
CA PHE A 315 -19.68 1.16 8.12
C PHE A 315 -20.19 0.77 6.73
N LEU A 316 -21.12 -0.19 6.60
CA LEU A 316 -21.82 -0.42 5.34
C LEU A 316 -22.83 0.71 5.07
N PRO A 317 -23.23 0.95 3.81
CA PRO A 317 -24.04 2.11 3.43
C PRO A 317 -25.38 2.22 4.18
N ASP A 318 -26.10 1.10 4.27
CA ASP A 318 -27.45 1.02 4.80
C ASP A 318 -27.78 -0.40 5.29
N ALA A 319 -28.97 -0.57 5.88
CA ALA A 319 -29.44 -1.86 6.37
C ALA A 319 -29.59 -2.89 5.23
N THR A 320 -30.04 -2.45 4.06
CA THR A 320 -30.19 -3.31 2.88
C THR A 320 -28.85 -3.93 2.47
N ALA A 321 -27.77 -3.15 2.47
CA ALA A 321 -26.42 -3.62 2.21
C ALA A 321 -25.96 -4.66 3.24
N TYR A 322 -26.35 -4.48 4.51
CA TYR A 322 -26.06 -5.45 5.57
C TYR A 322 -26.86 -6.75 5.40
N ASP A 323 -28.13 -6.69 4.99
CA ASP A 323 -28.90 -7.90 4.64
C ASP A 323 -28.29 -8.63 3.44
N PHE A 324 -27.85 -7.88 2.43
CA PHE A 324 -27.15 -8.43 1.27
C PHE A 324 -25.81 -9.10 1.63
N LEU A 325 -25.12 -8.64 2.68
CA LEU A 325 -23.93 -9.32 3.18
C LEU A 325 -24.25 -10.74 3.65
N TYR A 326 -25.35 -10.94 4.39
CA TYR A 326 -25.77 -12.28 4.83
C TYR A 326 -26.20 -13.17 3.67
N TYR A 327 -26.87 -12.59 2.66
CA TYR A 327 -27.13 -13.30 1.41
C TYR A 327 -25.83 -13.77 0.73
N GLU A 328 -24.82 -12.90 0.66
CA GLU A 328 -23.52 -13.24 0.07
C GLU A 328 -22.79 -14.34 0.84
N ILE A 329 -22.85 -14.32 2.18
CA ILE A 329 -22.28 -15.37 3.03
C ILE A 329 -22.98 -16.71 2.76
N SER A 330 -24.31 -16.73 2.78
CA SER A 330 -25.09 -17.95 2.51
C SER A 330 -24.84 -18.49 1.10
N ARG A 331 -24.73 -17.61 0.11
CA ARG A 331 -24.39 -17.98 -1.27
C ARG A 331 -23.03 -18.67 -1.39
N GLN A 332 -22.09 -18.32 -0.52
CA GLN A 332 -20.71 -18.82 -0.54
C GLN A 332 -20.45 -19.90 0.54
N ASP A 333 -21.50 -20.51 1.09
CA ASP A 333 -21.44 -21.50 2.18
C ASP A 333 -20.45 -22.65 1.91
N ASN A 334 -20.38 -23.12 0.67
CA ASN A 334 -19.44 -24.18 0.25
C ASN A 334 -17.97 -23.84 0.55
N VAL A 335 -17.58 -22.56 0.49
CA VAL A 335 -16.21 -22.12 0.82
C VAL A 335 -15.95 -22.30 2.31
N PHE A 336 -16.89 -21.92 3.16
CA PHE A 336 -16.78 -22.02 4.61
C PHE A 336 -16.83 -23.47 5.09
N GLN A 337 -17.73 -24.30 4.52
CA GLN A 337 -17.76 -25.73 4.81
C GLN A 337 -16.42 -26.41 4.49
N ARG A 338 -15.81 -26.08 3.34
CA ARG A 338 -14.50 -26.62 2.96
C ARG A 338 -13.41 -26.22 3.95
N LEU A 339 -13.40 -24.96 4.38
CA LEU A 339 -12.45 -24.49 5.38
C LEU A 339 -12.63 -25.19 6.74
N ASN A 340 -13.87 -25.43 7.17
CA ASN A 340 -14.15 -26.18 8.39
C ASN A 340 -13.59 -27.62 8.30
N ASN A 341 -13.87 -28.34 7.22
CA ASN A 341 -13.36 -29.70 7.02
C ASN A 341 -11.81 -29.75 7.06
N ILE A 342 -11.16 -28.73 6.48
CA ILE A 342 -9.71 -28.58 6.50
C ILE A 342 -9.17 -28.44 7.93
N VAL A 343 -9.84 -27.62 8.75
CA VAL A 343 -9.45 -27.40 10.15
C VAL A 343 -9.68 -28.65 10.99
N GLU A 344 -10.84 -29.29 10.84
CA GLU A 344 -11.19 -30.53 11.55
C GLU A 344 -10.18 -31.65 11.26
N THR A 345 -9.88 -31.89 9.97
CA THR A 345 -8.90 -32.91 9.57
C THR A 345 -7.53 -32.69 10.22
N ARG A 346 -7.12 -31.41 10.38
CA ARG A 346 -5.86 -31.06 11.03
C ARG A 346 -5.93 -31.22 12.54
N LEU A 347 -7.03 -30.83 13.17
CA LEU A 347 -7.24 -31.05 14.61
C LEU A 347 -7.19 -32.54 14.95
N ASP A 348 -7.85 -33.39 14.16
CA ASP A 348 -7.80 -34.84 14.33
C ASP A 348 -6.38 -35.40 14.20
N SER A 349 -5.60 -34.89 13.25
CA SER A 349 -4.19 -35.29 13.09
C SER A 349 -3.33 -34.89 14.29
N VAL A 350 -3.59 -33.73 14.91
CA VAL A 350 -2.87 -33.26 16.10
C VAL A 350 -3.27 -34.08 17.33
N ASN A 351 -4.55 -34.39 17.49
CA ASN A 351 -5.04 -35.18 18.62
C ASN A 351 -4.48 -36.61 18.59
N LYS A 352 -4.44 -37.26 17.42
CA LYS A 352 -3.81 -38.59 17.26
C LYS A 352 -2.32 -38.59 17.62
N LEU A 353 -1.58 -37.54 17.24
CA LEU A 353 -0.18 -37.39 17.64
C LEU A 353 0.01 -37.19 19.15
N HIS A 354 -1.01 -36.68 19.85
CA HIS A 354 -0.96 -36.48 21.29
C HIS A 354 -1.25 -37.77 22.06
N ASP A 355 -2.14 -38.61 21.55
CA ASP A 355 -2.49 -39.91 22.12
C ASP A 355 -1.38 -40.96 21.93
N ASP A 356 -0.58 -40.84 20.86
CA ASP A 356 0.54 -41.75 20.56
C ASP A 356 1.85 -41.45 21.32
N LYS A 357 1.90 -40.41 22.17
CA LYS A 357 3.05 -40.22 23.09
C LYS A 357 2.93 -41.24 24.23
N PRO A 358 3.83 -42.25 24.33
CA PRO A 358 3.80 -43.16 25.46
C PRO A 358 3.99 -42.34 26.75
N MET A 359 3.17 -42.61 27.76
CA MET A 359 3.50 -42.25 29.14
C MET A 359 4.83 -42.92 29.47
N GLY A 360 5.93 -42.20 29.23
CA GLY A 360 7.26 -42.60 29.67
C GLY A 360 7.24 -42.62 31.19
N MET A 361 6.98 -43.80 31.72
CA MET A 361 7.55 -44.38 32.93
C MET A 361 8.40 -43.39 33.74
N PHE A 362 7.75 -42.54 34.54
CA PHE A 362 8.34 -42.07 35.78
C PHE A 362 8.07 -43.17 36.81
N GLY A 363 8.95 -44.16 36.81
CA GLY A 363 9.02 -45.22 37.80
C GLY A 363 10.46 -45.32 38.29
N ASP A 364 10.64 -44.84 39.52
CA ASP A 364 11.72 -45.02 40.50
C ASP A 364 13.16 -44.55 40.20
#